data_AF-A0A8X6ME28-F1
#
_entry.id   AF-A0A8X6ME28-F1
#
_cell.length_a   1.000
_cell.length_b   1.000
_cell.length_c   1.000
_cell.angle_alpha   90.00
_cell.angle_beta   90.00
_cell.angle_gamma   90.00
#
_symmetry.space_group_name_H-M   'P 1'
#
loop_
_entity.id
_entity.type
_entity.pdbx_description
1 polymer ?
#
loop_
_entity_poly.entity_id
_entity_poly.type
_entity_poly.pdbx_seq_one_letter_code
_entity_poly.pdbx_strand_id
1 'polypeptide(L)'
;LRQTLRSQFRSQYLGQLRQQSIKIYNTQPIKVDEIVLLEDNNKRRSYWNLARVLKVIPGRDGQIRLALIKTENSELLRPVQKLYRLELENPVVKTGDEPIPLTTSSGRVVKTPAK
;
A
#
# COMPACT_ATOMS: atom_id res chain seq x y z
N LEU A 1 13.57 33.34 -16.13
CA LEU A 1 14.12 32.96 -14.81
C LEU A 1 13.11 32.27 -13.88
N ARG A 2 11.95 32.87 -13.53
CA ARG A 2 10.97 32.22 -12.63
C ARG A 2 10.34 30.94 -13.19
N GLN A 3 10.00 30.91 -14.49
CA GLN A 3 9.42 29.74 -15.15
C GLN A 3 10.43 28.59 -15.28
N THR A 4 11.70 28.91 -15.59
CA THR A 4 12.76 27.91 -15.74
C THR A 4 13.07 27.22 -14.40
N LEU A 5 13.19 27.98 -13.31
CA LEU A 5 13.40 27.43 -11.97
C LEU A 5 12.24 26.52 -11.53
N ARG A 6 10.98 26.92 -11.78
CA ARG A 6 9.79 26.11 -11.47
C ARG A 6 9.77 24.79 -12.25
N SER A 7 10.10 24.84 -13.54
CA SER A 7 10.14 23.64 -14.38
C SER A 7 11.25 22.68 -13.94
N GLN A 8 12.45 23.21 -13.66
CA GLN A 8 13.59 22.44 -13.15
C GLN A 8 13.28 21.81 -11.80
N PHE A 9 12.78 22.60 -10.84
CA PHE A 9 12.39 22.11 -9.52
C PHE A 9 11.32 21.02 -9.64
N ARG A 10 10.25 21.24 -10.43
CA ARG A 10 9.21 20.24 -10.63
C ARG A 10 9.78 18.94 -11.20
N SER A 11 10.65 19.03 -12.20
CA SER A 11 11.24 17.86 -12.85
C SER A 11 12.17 17.09 -11.90
N GLN A 12 13.04 17.80 -11.18
CA GLN A 12 13.95 17.20 -10.19
C GLN A 12 13.17 16.57 -9.04
N TYR A 13 12.20 17.29 -8.47
CA TYR A 13 11.40 16.83 -7.36
C TYR A 13 10.58 15.58 -7.72
N LEU A 14 9.90 15.58 -8.88
CA LEU A 14 9.17 14.40 -9.35
C LEU A 14 10.12 13.22 -9.63
N GLY A 15 11.31 13.48 -10.15
CA GLY A 15 12.36 12.47 -10.32
C GLY A 15 12.78 11.85 -8.98
N GLN A 16 12.98 12.68 -7.96
CA GLN A 16 13.34 12.24 -6.61
C GLN A 16 12.22 11.39 -5.98
N LEU A 17 10.96 11.81 -6.08
CA LEU A 17 9.81 11.03 -5.61
C LEU A 17 9.72 9.66 -6.29
N ARG A 18 9.97 9.60 -7.61
CA ARG A 18 10.00 8.32 -8.35
C ARG A 18 11.14 7.41 -7.88
N GLN A 19 12.32 7.95 -7.60
CA GLN A 19 13.44 7.15 -7.10
C GLN A 19 13.15 6.58 -5.72
N GLN A 20 12.54 7.38 -4.83
CA GLN A 20 12.10 6.92 -3.52
C GLN A 20 11.06 5.81 -3.62
N SER A 21 10.04 5.96 -4.47
CA SER A 21 9.02 4.92 -4.65
C SER A 21 9.62 3.62 -5.16
N ILE A 22 10.46 3.65 -6.20
CA ILE A 22 11.16 2.46 -6.72
C ILE A 22 12.00 1.79 -5.62
N LYS A 23 12.71 2.59 -4.81
CA LYS A 23 13.50 2.06 -3.69
C LYS A 23 12.60 1.29 -2.71
N ILE A 24 11.45 1.84 -2.34
CA ILE A 24 10.48 1.20 -1.43
C ILE A 24 9.95 -0.12 -2.02
N TYR A 25 9.59 -0.13 -3.31
CA TYR A 25 9.11 -1.34 -4.00
C TYR A 25 10.18 -2.44 -4.09
N ASN A 26 11.45 -2.07 -4.24
CA ASN A 26 12.55 -3.03 -4.33
C ASN A 26 13.00 -3.56 -2.96
N THR A 27 12.95 -2.74 -1.91
CA THR A 27 13.43 -3.15 -0.58
C THR A 27 12.41 -3.95 0.20
N GLN A 28 11.12 -3.77 -0.07
CA GLN A 28 10.06 -4.38 0.71
C GLN A 28 9.06 -5.14 -0.19
N PRO A 29 9.09 -6.49 -0.20
CA PRO A 29 8.12 -7.29 -0.92
C PRO A 29 6.72 -7.17 -0.29
N ILE A 30 5.69 -7.35 -1.12
CA ILE A 30 4.30 -7.44 -0.66
C ILE A 30 4.14 -8.59 0.32
N LYS A 31 3.46 -8.33 1.43
CA LYS A 31 3.19 -9.32 2.48
C LYS A 31 1.74 -9.80 2.42
N VAL A 32 1.52 -11.00 2.97
CA VAL A 32 0.17 -11.51 3.24
C VAL A 32 -0.48 -10.61 4.29
N ASP A 33 -1.79 -10.39 4.14
CA ASP A 33 -2.64 -9.54 4.98
C ASP A 33 -2.37 -8.02 4.86
N GLU A 34 -1.59 -7.60 3.85
CA GLU A 34 -1.38 -6.19 3.54
C GLU A 34 -2.52 -5.64 2.66
N ILE A 35 -2.88 -4.37 2.87
CA ILE A 35 -3.85 -3.64 2.03
C ILE A 35 -3.11 -2.97 0.89
N VAL A 36 -3.58 -3.21 -0.34
CA VAL A 36 -3.00 -2.69 -1.58
C VAL A 36 -4.08 -2.07 -2.46
N LEU A 37 -3.69 -1.12 -3.31
CA LEU A 37 -4.50 -0.61 -4.41
C LEU A 37 -4.37 -1.55 -5.61
N LEU A 38 -5.50 -1.95 -6.16
CA LEU A 38 -5.58 -2.76 -7.37
C LEU A 38 -5.72 -1.86 -8.59
N GLU A 39 -4.76 -1.93 -9.51
CA GLU A 39 -4.85 -1.27 -10.80
C GLU A 39 -6.01 -1.82 -11.64
N ASP A 40 -6.87 -0.90 -12.06
CA ASP A 40 -7.94 -1.15 -13.01
C ASP A 40 -7.79 -0.16 -14.18
N ASN A 41 -7.59 -0.69 -15.39
CA ASN A 41 -7.42 0.12 -16.60
C ASN A 41 -8.71 0.85 -16.99
N ASN A 42 -9.88 0.37 -16.54
CA ASN A 42 -11.17 0.97 -16.86
C ASN A 42 -11.51 2.15 -15.94
N LYS A 43 -10.75 2.32 -14.83
CA LYS A 43 -10.98 3.36 -13.84
C LYS A 43 -9.80 4.32 -13.80
N ARG A 44 -10.08 5.58 -13.48
CA ARG A 44 -9.01 6.53 -13.16
C ARG A 44 -8.30 6.04 -11.90
N ARG A 45 -7.00 6.34 -11.78
CA ARG A 45 -6.17 5.93 -10.63
C ARG A 45 -6.77 6.28 -9.27
N SER A 46 -7.47 7.41 -9.16
CA SER A 46 -8.16 7.82 -7.93
C SER A 46 -9.31 6.90 -7.49
N TYR A 47 -9.82 6.06 -8.40
CA TYR A 47 -10.91 5.12 -8.17
C TYR A 47 -10.46 3.66 -8.28
N TRP A 48 -9.16 3.41 -8.19
CA TRP A 48 -8.65 2.05 -8.07
C TRP A 48 -9.15 1.42 -6.78
N ASN A 49 -9.60 0.18 -6.87
CA ASN A 49 -10.20 -0.52 -5.75
C ASN A 49 -9.13 -0.87 -4.71
N LEU A 50 -9.49 -0.83 -3.43
CA LEU A 50 -8.68 -1.42 -2.38
C LEU A 50 -8.85 -2.95 -2.36
N ALA A 51 -7.79 -3.65 -2.05
CA ALA A 51 -7.78 -5.09 -1.91
C ALA A 51 -6.84 -5.53 -0.79
N ARG A 52 -7.17 -6.65 -0.16
CA ARG A 52 -6.31 -7.29 0.85
C ARG A 52 -5.60 -8.49 0.24
N VAL A 53 -4.30 -8.62 0.47
CA VAL A 53 -3.52 -9.76 -0.02
C VAL A 53 -3.80 -10.98 0.85
N LEU A 54 -4.38 -12.03 0.27
CA LEU A 54 -4.66 -13.28 0.98
C LEU A 54 -3.50 -14.27 0.89
N LYS A 55 -2.88 -14.39 -0.28
CA LYS A 55 -1.78 -15.32 -0.51
C LYS A 55 -0.84 -14.75 -1.56
N VAL A 56 0.44 -15.07 -1.40
CA VAL A 56 1.49 -14.71 -2.34
C VAL A 56 2.02 -15.98 -3.01
N ILE A 57 2.24 -15.94 -4.33
CA ILE A 57 2.68 -17.08 -5.13
C ILE A 57 4.05 -16.72 -5.76
N PRO A 58 5.15 -17.30 -5.25
CA PRO A 58 6.47 -17.14 -5.85
C PRO A 58 6.61 -17.98 -7.12
N GLY A 59 7.48 -17.53 -8.03
CA GLY A 59 7.92 -18.31 -9.17
C GLY A 59 9.04 -19.30 -8.81
N ARG A 60 9.59 -19.97 -9.82
CA ARG A 60 10.67 -20.95 -9.67
C ARG A 60 11.97 -20.37 -9.08
N ASP A 61 12.22 -19.10 -9.33
CA ASP A 61 13.35 -18.31 -8.82
C ASP A 61 13.11 -17.72 -7.42
N GLY A 62 11.99 -18.05 -6.78
CA GLY A 62 11.60 -17.51 -5.47
C GLY A 62 11.02 -16.09 -5.54
N GLN A 63 10.96 -15.45 -6.72
CA GLN A 63 10.44 -14.11 -6.86
C GLN A 63 8.91 -14.10 -6.94
N ILE A 64 8.30 -13.21 -6.16
CA ILE A 64 6.85 -13.06 -6.11
C ILE A 64 6.36 -12.46 -7.43
N ARG A 65 5.48 -13.19 -8.15
CA ARG A 65 4.88 -12.71 -9.40
C ARG A 65 3.38 -12.53 -9.31
N LEU A 66 2.70 -13.40 -8.58
CA LEU A 66 1.24 -13.43 -8.45
C LEU A 66 0.84 -13.31 -6.98
N ALA A 67 -0.27 -12.63 -6.74
CA ALA A 67 -0.94 -12.63 -5.46
C ALA A 67 -2.43 -12.90 -5.63
N LEU A 68 -2.98 -13.68 -4.71
CA LEU A 68 -4.42 -13.83 -4.51
C LEU A 68 -4.86 -12.68 -3.60
N ILE A 69 -5.78 -11.86 -4.10
CA ILE A 69 -6.28 -10.70 -3.39
C ILE A 69 -7.79 -10.82 -3.16
N LYS A 70 -8.27 -10.24 -2.07
CA LYS A 70 -9.69 -10.06 -1.78
C LYS A 70 -10.07 -8.61 -2.01
N THR A 71 -10.98 -8.37 -2.94
CA THR A 71 -11.72 -7.12 -3.08
C THR A 71 -13.10 -7.29 -2.42
N GLU A 72 -13.85 -6.21 -2.26
CA GLU A 72 -15.23 -6.21 -1.74
C GLU A 72 -16.10 -7.28 -2.41
N ASN A 73 -16.01 -7.38 -3.73
CA ASN A 73 -16.91 -8.21 -4.53
C ASN A 73 -16.39 -9.64 -4.76
N SER A 74 -15.08 -9.84 -4.82
CA SER A 74 -14.52 -11.11 -5.30
C SER A 74 -13.06 -11.32 -4.88
N GLU A 75 -12.61 -12.57 -5.03
CA GLU A 75 -11.20 -12.93 -4.96
C GLU A 75 -10.61 -13.01 -6.36
N LEU A 76 -9.45 -12.42 -6.54
CA LEU A 76 -8.81 -12.30 -7.85
C LEU A 76 -7.34 -12.70 -7.75
N LEU A 77 -6.85 -13.40 -8.76
CA LEU A 77 -5.42 -13.55 -8.98
C LEU A 77 -4.93 -12.39 -9.84
N ARG A 78 -3.94 -11.65 -9.32
CA ARG A 78 -3.36 -10.50 -9.99
C ARG A 78 -1.84 -10.53 -9.93
N PRO A 79 -1.15 -10.11 -11.00
CA PRO A 79 0.29 -9.89 -10.96
C PRO A 79 0.63 -8.81 -9.93
N VAL A 80 1.74 -8.97 -9.23
CA VAL A 80 2.21 -7.99 -8.23
C VAL A 80 2.45 -6.61 -8.84
N GLN A 81 2.80 -6.55 -10.13
CA GLN A 81 2.99 -5.28 -10.83
C GLN A 81 1.70 -4.45 -10.96
N LYS A 82 0.52 -5.06 -10.81
CA LYS A 82 -0.80 -4.41 -10.78
C LYS A 82 -1.26 -4.06 -9.36
N LEU A 83 -0.43 -4.34 -8.34
CA LEU A 83 -0.73 -4.08 -6.94
C LEU A 83 0.19 -2.98 -6.43
N TYR A 84 -0.42 -1.93 -5.89
CA TYR A 84 0.28 -0.77 -5.38
C TYR A 84 0.14 -0.72 -3.87
N ARG A 85 1.27 -0.76 -3.15
CA ARG A 85 1.30 -0.73 -1.70
C ARG A 85 0.92 0.66 -1.19
N LEU A 86 0.23 0.69 -0.06
CA LEU A 86 0.03 1.93 0.69
C LEU A 86 1.21 2.11 1.63
N GLU A 87 1.74 3.34 1.75
CA GLU A 87 2.82 3.65 2.72
C GLU A 87 2.25 3.77 4.15
N LEU A 88 1.53 2.74 4.57
CA LEU A 88 0.95 2.62 5.90
C LEU A 88 1.77 1.59 6.66
N GLU A 89 2.77 2.08 7.39
CA GLU A 89 3.29 1.30 8.51
C GLU A 89 2.25 1.40 9.62
N ASN A 90 1.46 0.35 9.81
CA ASN A 90 0.79 0.19 11.08
C ASN A 90 1.91 -0.02 12.11
N PRO A 91 2.10 0.87 13.10
CA PRO A 91 2.94 0.53 14.23
C PRO A 91 2.24 -0.63 14.95
N VAL A 92 2.59 -1.86 14.58
CA VAL A 92 2.17 -3.05 15.31
C VAL A 92 2.96 -2.98 16.60
N VAL A 93 2.36 -2.34 17.61
CA VAL A 93 2.81 -2.48 18.98
C VAL A 93 2.64 -3.95 19.32
N LYS A 94 3.74 -4.71 19.27
CA LYS A 94 3.80 -6.06 19.80
C LYS A 94 3.87 -5.93 21.33
N THR A 95 2.73 -5.73 21.98
CA THR A 95 2.64 -6.02 23.41
C THR A 95 2.15 -7.44 23.55
N GLY A 96 2.94 -8.28 24.21
CA GLY A 96 2.42 -9.54 24.73
C GLY A 96 1.17 -9.27 25.56
N ASP A 97 0.17 -10.12 25.35
CA ASP A 97 -1.03 -10.35 26.17
C ASP A 97 -1.61 -9.11 26.88
N GLU A 98 -2.27 -8.21 26.14
CA GLU A 98 -3.46 -7.44 26.57
C GLU A 98 -3.94 -6.52 25.40
N PRO A 99 -5.26 -6.40 25.13
CA PRO A 99 -5.78 -5.56 24.05
C PRO A 99 -5.86 -4.07 24.47
N ILE A 100 -5.08 -3.21 23.80
CA ILE A 100 -5.14 -1.75 23.98
C ILE A 100 -6.19 -1.16 23.02
N PRO A 101 -7.10 -0.27 23.45
CA PRO A 101 -8.11 0.32 22.58
C PRO A 101 -7.49 1.15 21.44
N LEU A 102 -8.12 1.09 20.27
CA LEU A 102 -7.75 1.86 19.08
C LEU A 102 -7.67 3.36 19.42
N THR A 103 -6.46 3.91 19.53
CA THR A 103 -6.23 5.34 19.67
C THR A 103 -5.95 5.95 18.30
N THR A 104 -6.70 7.00 17.94
CA THR A 104 -6.38 7.84 16.78
C THR A 104 -5.06 8.57 17.03
N SER A 105 -4.33 8.98 15.98
CA SER A 105 -3.04 9.69 16.07
C SER A 105 -3.01 10.92 16.99
N SER A 106 -4.18 11.46 17.34
CA SER A 106 -4.40 12.52 18.33
C SER A 106 -4.46 12.04 19.79
N GLY A 107 -4.22 10.75 20.06
CA GLY A 107 -4.31 10.15 21.40
C GLY A 107 -5.73 10.00 21.94
N ARG A 108 -6.76 10.30 21.13
CA ARG A 108 -8.16 10.26 21.58
C ARG A 108 -8.68 8.82 21.57
N VAL A 109 -9.08 8.34 22.75
CA VAL A 109 -9.77 7.05 22.91
C VAL A 109 -11.17 7.18 22.32
N VAL A 110 -11.44 6.43 21.24
CA VAL A 110 -12.79 6.32 20.67
C VAL A 110 -13.54 5.30 21.53
N LYS A 111 -14.56 5.77 22.28
CA LYS A 111 -15.46 4.85 22.98
C LYS A 111 -16.33 4.14 21.94
N THR A 112 -16.29 2.82 21.92
CA THR A 112 -17.22 2.01 21.13
C THR A 112 -18.66 2.23 21.63
N PRO A 113 -19.64 2.42 20.73
CA PRO A 113 -21.04 2.49 21.14
C PRO A 113 -21.49 1.11 21.69
N ALA A 114 -22.21 1.14 22.81
CA ALA A 114 -22.80 -0.06 23.40
C ALA A 114 -23.89 -0.63 22.48
N LYS A 115 -23.98 -1.97 22.46
CA LYS A 115 -24.99 -2.73 21.72
C LYS A 115 -26.36 -2.66 22.39
#